data_AF-A0A6J7NP15-F1
#
_entry.id   AF-A0A6J7NP15-F1
#
_cell.length_a   1.000
_cell.length_b   1.000
_cell.length_c   1.000
_cell.angle_alpha   90.00
_cell.angle_beta   90.00
_cell.angle_gamma   90.00
#
_symmetry.space_group_name_H-M   'P 1'
#
loop_
_entity.id
_entity.type
_entity.pdbx_description
1 polymer ?
#
loop_
_entity_poly.entity_id
_entity_poly.type
_entity_poly.pdbx_seq_one_letter_code
_entity_poly.pdbx_strand_id
1 'polypeptide(L)'
;MRERRSEGSLSSVDVSFAGLAAGFGVAGMADRWRIWRPPLTSHVDRSHHVSISSASRLSPLTARLLADSTYLRAMFGSAALLLPIAAVVLAILGVIGVNGLALAPSVVILGLITFIGTLDAMAGFAAFIVFGAGVGIMGGITGADSIRTLLGLGVIGFGPALIAGAARPLRRGRDDYDLWERLTDFVIIPLIGAFAVQSMVGSLSGLSGYQLPIVQSANLIALIALVGLLLRVSLEEFAARAFPGRIAEVAPAPISTPGVLHRSIVACIRTTLFVFVAIAFIGTSWQLWAGAAIFAAAQACDIIAKYTPNSPRLFHATPVGIPKLVVILLVSLGITTAISLLITSGPDLARTSFVVLMLPGLALAALGMFAKEPREGDTRWYLRPSMRVWYRIGGAVLLVSAIYMTQFS
;
A
#
# COMPACT_ATOMS: atom_id res chain seq x y z
N MET A 1 14.26 23.54 33.39
CA MET A 1 13.72 22.19 33.16
C MET A 1 12.26 22.33 32.77
N ARG A 2 11.93 22.24 31.47
CA ARG A 2 10.56 22.23 30.95
C ARG A 2 10.40 20.92 30.18
N GLU A 3 9.60 20.02 30.72
CA GLU A 3 9.19 18.79 30.06
C GLU A 3 8.42 19.13 28.77
N ARG A 4 8.95 18.71 27.62
CA ARG A 4 8.17 18.64 26.37
C ARG A 4 7.24 17.43 26.49
N ARG A 5 5.98 17.69 26.84
CA ARG A 5 4.87 16.74 26.63
C ARG A 5 4.86 16.35 25.15
N SER A 6 4.87 15.06 24.89
CA SER A 6 4.67 14.47 23.57
C SER A 6 3.30 14.85 23.04
N GLU A 7 3.26 15.77 22.07
CA GLU A 7 2.07 16.07 21.28
C GLU A 7 1.65 14.81 20.53
N GLY A 8 0.57 14.19 21.01
CA GLY A 8 -0.16 13.13 20.33
C GLY A 8 -0.94 13.70 19.14
N SER A 9 -0.22 14.28 18.17
CA SER A 9 -0.80 14.60 16.87
C SER A 9 -1.03 13.30 16.13
N LEU A 10 -2.27 13.00 15.76
CA LEU A 10 -2.67 11.87 14.91
C LEU A 10 -2.13 11.93 13.46
N SER A 11 -1.08 12.73 13.25
CA SER A 11 -0.20 12.74 12.07
C SER A 11 1.13 12.02 12.29
N SER A 12 1.44 11.55 13.52
CA SER A 12 2.70 10.86 13.86
C SER A 12 2.58 9.35 14.03
N VAL A 13 1.47 8.73 13.62
CA VAL A 13 1.38 7.26 13.50
C VAL A 13 2.11 6.77 12.24
N ASP A 14 3.31 7.29 12.01
CA ASP A 14 4.35 6.57 11.28
C ASP A 14 5.00 5.64 12.32
N VAL A 15 4.30 4.55 12.67
CA VAL A 15 4.99 3.41 13.27
C VAL A 15 5.86 2.83 12.17
N SER A 16 7.05 3.41 12.02
CA SER A 16 8.18 2.75 11.36
C SER A 16 8.25 1.32 11.89
N PHE A 17 8.68 0.36 11.07
CA PHE A 17 8.86 -1.03 11.52
C PHE A 17 9.67 -1.13 12.83
N ALA A 18 10.56 -0.16 13.07
CA ALA A 18 11.25 0.04 14.34
C ALA A 18 10.34 0.27 15.56
N GLY A 19 9.25 1.03 15.40
CA GLY A 19 8.25 1.23 16.46
C GLY A 19 7.46 -0.05 16.77
N LEU A 20 7.21 -0.90 15.76
CA LEU A 20 6.62 -2.23 15.98
C LEU A 20 7.61 -3.13 16.76
N ALA A 21 8.89 -3.12 16.40
CA ALA A 21 9.93 -3.86 17.12
C ALA A 21 10.17 -3.33 18.55
N ALA A 22 10.13 -2.02 18.76
CA ALA A 22 10.28 -1.40 20.07
C ALA A 22 9.21 -1.86 21.07
N GLY A 23 8.00 -2.17 20.59
CA GLY A 23 6.93 -2.76 21.40
C GLY A 23 7.21 -4.18 21.91
N PHE A 24 8.25 -4.87 21.40
CA PHE A 24 8.64 -6.22 21.83
C PHE A 24 9.84 -6.26 22.79
N GLY A 25 10.56 -5.14 22.97
CA GLY A 25 11.69 -5.00 23.89
C GLY A 25 12.98 -4.50 23.21
N VAL A 26 14.07 -4.47 23.98
CA VAL A 26 15.37 -3.89 23.54
C VAL A 26 16.35 -4.96 23.03
N ALA A 27 16.18 -6.23 23.41
CA ALA A 27 17.03 -7.34 22.99
C ALA A 27 16.22 -8.63 22.84
N GLY A 28 16.31 -9.26 21.67
CA GLY A 28 15.68 -10.54 21.36
C GLY A 28 16.66 -11.71 21.39
N MET A 29 16.11 -12.92 21.29
CA MET A 29 16.92 -14.14 21.37
C MET A 29 17.96 -14.24 20.25
N ALA A 30 17.59 -13.81 19.04
CA ALA A 30 18.40 -13.94 17.84
C ALA A 30 19.33 -12.73 17.58
N ASP A 31 19.19 -11.63 18.33
CA ASP A 31 20.19 -10.54 18.36
C ASP A 31 21.58 -11.02 18.81
N ARG A 32 21.64 -12.14 19.53
CA ARG A 32 22.90 -12.78 19.93
C ARG A 32 23.56 -13.58 18.81
N TRP A 33 22.86 -13.81 17.70
CA TRP A 33 23.38 -14.58 16.59
C TRP A 33 24.42 -13.79 15.79
N ARG A 34 25.42 -14.51 15.27
CA ARG A 34 26.60 -13.90 14.61
C ARG A 34 26.41 -13.73 13.09
N ILE A 35 25.16 -13.68 12.61
CA ILE A 35 24.81 -13.70 11.18
C ILE A 35 25.33 -12.45 10.43
N TRP A 36 25.46 -11.31 11.12
CA TRP A 36 25.90 -10.03 10.53
C TRP A 36 27.42 -9.79 10.56
N ARG A 37 28.20 -10.76 11.03
CA ARG A 37 29.67 -10.64 11.09
C ARG A 37 30.41 -10.57 9.75
N PRO A 38 29.89 -11.08 8.62
CA PRO A 38 30.57 -10.92 7.34
C PRO A 38 30.81 -9.43 7.03
N PRO A 39 31.99 -9.05 6.50
CA PRO A 39 32.35 -7.66 6.29
C PRO A 39 31.43 -6.94 5.30
N LEU A 40 30.83 -7.68 4.37
CA LEU A 40 29.88 -7.12 3.41
C LEU A 40 28.64 -6.53 4.07
N THR A 41 28.19 -7.08 5.20
CA THR A 41 26.97 -6.62 5.87
C THR A 41 27.09 -5.19 6.38
N SER A 42 28.23 -4.81 6.97
CA SER A 42 28.44 -3.45 7.47
C SER A 42 28.50 -2.41 6.34
N HIS A 43 29.09 -2.76 5.19
CA HIS A 43 29.11 -1.91 4.01
C HIS A 43 27.72 -1.73 3.41
N VAL A 44 26.97 -2.83 3.29
CA VAL A 44 25.60 -2.83 2.76
C VAL A 44 24.66 -2.04 3.68
N ASP A 45 24.82 -2.13 5.00
CA ASP A 45 24.07 -1.33 5.98
C ASP A 45 24.39 0.15 5.89
N ARG A 46 25.67 0.50 5.80
CA ARG A 46 26.07 1.89 5.61
C ARG A 46 25.52 2.47 4.31
N SER A 47 25.65 1.73 3.20
CA SER A 47 25.15 2.17 1.90
C SER A 47 23.64 2.39 1.94
N HIS A 48 22.89 1.47 2.54
CA HIS A 48 21.43 1.56 2.64
C HIS A 48 20.96 2.72 3.52
N HIS A 49 21.61 2.96 4.66
CA HIS A 49 21.36 4.14 5.49
C HIS A 49 21.60 5.45 4.74
N VAL A 50 22.68 5.53 3.95
CA VAL A 50 22.96 6.69 3.10
C VAL A 50 21.93 6.82 1.98
N SER A 51 21.54 5.73 1.33
CA SER A 51 20.52 5.73 0.29
C SER A 51 19.16 6.18 0.83
N ILE A 52 18.73 5.72 2.00
CA ILE A 52 17.46 6.14 2.60
C ILE A 52 17.51 7.62 3.00
N SER A 53 18.59 8.07 3.64
CA SER A 53 18.74 9.48 4.06
C SER A 53 18.87 10.45 2.88
N SER A 54 19.37 9.97 1.75
CA SER A 54 19.43 10.76 0.51
C SER A 54 18.08 10.76 -0.20
N ALA A 55 17.43 9.60 -0.30
CA ALA A 55 16.10 9.46 -0.88
C ALA A 55 15.05 10.25 -0.10
N SER A 56 15.15 10.33 1.23
CA SER A 56 14.18 11.07 2.06
C SER A 56 14.14 12.57 1.77
N ARG A 57 15.24 13.14 1.26
CA ARG A 57 15.31 14.54 0.81
C ARG A 57 14.57 14.78 -0.50
N LEU A 58 14.54 13.79 -1.38
CA LEU A 58 13.95 13.88 -2.71
C LEU A 58 12.48 13.44 -2.70
N SER A 59 12.21 12.27 -2.12
CA SER A 59 10.92 11.61 -2.12
C SER A 59 10.76 10.72 -0.88
N PRO A 60 9.83 11.07 0.03
CA PRO A 60 9.45 10.22 1.15
C PRO A 60 9.00 8.82 0.72
N LEU A 61 8.41 8.69 -0.47
CA LEU A 61 7.97 7.40 -1.00
C LEU A 61 9.16 6.50 -1.35
N THR A 62 10.19 7.06 -1.99
CA THR A 62 11.40 6.31 -2.33
C THR A 62 12.16 5.88 -1.08
N ALA A 63 12.23 6.75 -0.07
CA ALA A 63 12.79 6.38 1.23
C ALA A 63 12.02 5.22 1.89
N ARG A 64 10.69 5.24 1.82
CA ARG A 64 9.83 4.15 2.33
C ARG A 64 10.03 2.83 1.57
N LEU A 65 10.17 2.87 0.24
CA LEU A 65 10.48 1.69 -0.58
C LEU A 65 11.79 1.02 -0.15
N LEU A 66 12.85 1.82 0.00
CA LEU A 66 14.16 1.31 0.42
C LEU A 66 14.13 0.78 1.86
N ALA A 67 13.45 1.49 2.76
CA ALA A 67 13.30 1.13 4.16
C ALA A 67 12.46 -0.14 4.37
N ASP A 68 11.66 -0.55 3.38
CA ASP A 68 10.73 -1.68 3.53
C ASP A 68 11.44 -3.00 3.85
N SER A 69 12.65 -3.18 3.30
CA SER A 69 13.50 -4.37 3.51
C SER A 69 14.13 -4.46 4.92
N THR A 70 13.88 -3.52 5.83
CA THR A 70 14.55 -3.47 7.16
C THR A 70 14.41 -4.79 7.93
N TYR A 71 13.24 -5.44 7.87
CA TYR A 71 13.01 -6.71 8.57
C TYR A 71 13.83 -7.86 7.98
N LEU A 72 13.94 -7.94 6.64
CA LEU A 72 14.78 -8.93 5.95
C LEU A 72 16.25 -8.68 6.21
N ARG A 73 16.68 -7.42 6.22
CA ARG A 73 18.06 -7.04 6.55
C ARG A 73 18.43 -7.36 7.99
N ALA A 74 17.50 -7.13 8.92
CA ALA A 74 17.68 -7.54 10.30
C ALA A 74 17.85 -9.07 10.40
N MET A 75 17.06 -9.86 9.69
CA MET A 75 17.16 -11.32 9.72
C MET A 75 18.39 -11.89 9.00
N PHE A 76 18.72 -11.36 7.82
CA PHE A 76 19.65 -11.99 6.87
C PHE A 76 20.91 -11.17 6.54
N GLY A 77 21.01 -9.94 7.03
CA GLY A 77 22.15 -9.05 6.73
C GLY A 77 22.28 -8.77 5.23
N SER A 78 23.50 -8.91 4.69
CA SER A 78 23.79 -8.69 3.26
C SER A 78 23.10 -9.69 2.33
N ALA A 79 22.74 -10.89 2.80
CA ALA A 79 22.03 -11.87 1.99
C ALA A 79 20.61 -11.42 1.59
N ALA A 80 20.05 -10.40 2.27
CA ALA A 80 18.79 -9.77 1.86
C ALA A 80 18.86 -9.19 0.44
N LEU A 81 20.06 -8.86 -0.08
CA LEU A 81 20.25 -8.39 -1.46
C LEU A 81 20.00 -9.47 -2.53
N LEU A 82 19.87 -10.75 -2.16
CA LEU A 82 19.54 -11.80 -3.13
C LEU A 82 18.15 -11.61 -3.74
N LEU A 83 17.18 -11.07 -2.97
CA LEU A 83 15.83 -10.78 -3.46
C LEU A 83 15.81 -9.74 -4.59
N PRO A 84 16.39 -8.53 -4.44
CA PRO A 84 16.45 -7.56 -5.54
C PRO A 84 17.29 -8.06 -6.72
N ILE A 85 18.36 -8.82 -6.49
CA ILE A 85 19.14 -9.43 -7.60
C ILE A 85 18.27 -10.41 -8.38
N ALA A 86 17.56 -11.32 -7.70
CA ALA A 86 16.66 -12.27 -8.35
C ALA A 86 15.54 -11.56 -9.12
N ALA A 87 14.95 -10.51 -8.56
CA ALA A 87 13.93 -9.70 -9.21
C ALA A 87 14.45 -9.02 -10.49
N VAL A 88 15.68 -8.50 -10.46
CA VAL A 88 16.37 -7.93 -11.64
C VAL A 88 16.59 -8.99 -12.72
N VAL A 89 17.07 -10.17 -12.36
CA VAL A 89 17.26 -11.28 -13.32
C VAL A 89 15.91 -11.66 -13.97
N LEU A 90 14.86 -11.81 -13.18
CA LEU A 90 13.52 -12.10 -13.67
C LEU A 90 12.98 -10.99 -14.59
N ALA A 91 13.26 -9.72 -14.28
CA ALA A 91 12.90 -8.60 -15.14
C ALA A 91 13.60 -8.67 -16.49
N ILE A 92 14.90 -8.96 -16.52
CA ILE A 92 15.66 -9.13 -17.77
C ILE A 92 15.08 -10.29 -18.60
N LEU A 93 14.85 -11.44 -17.97
CA LEU A 93 14.20 -12.58 -18.63
C LEU A 93 12.80 -12.24 -19.14
N GLY A 94 12.06 -11.43 -18.39
CA GLY A 94 10.74 -10.92 -18.78
C GLY A 94 10.82 -10.08 -20.05
N VAL A 95 11.74 -9.11 -20.12
CA VAL A 95 11.95 -8.25 -21.29
C VAL A 95 12.30 -9.09 -22.52
N ILE A 96 13.21 -10.05 -22.37
CA ILE A 96 13.59 -10.97 -23.46
C ILE A 96 12.36 -11.79 -23.91
N GLY A 97 11.59 -12.30 -22.97
CA GLY A 97 10.40 -13.12 -23.24
C GLY A 97 9.27 -12.39 -23.99
N VAL A 98 9.20 -11.06 -23.87
CA VAL A 98 8.23 -10.22 -24.62
C VAL A 98 8.86 -9.51 -25.82
N ASN A 99 10.09 -9.88 -26.20
CA ASN A 99 10.86 -9.23 -27.28
C ASN A 99 10.99 -7.72 -27.12
N GLY A 100 11.10 -7.23 -25.88
CA GLY A 100 11.23 -5.81 -25.60
C GLY A 100 9.96 -4.98 -25.79
N LEU A 101 8.80 -5.60 -26.03
CA LEU A 101 7.52 -4.90 -26.11
C LEU A 101 6.99 -4.51 -24.72
N ALA A 102 6.23 -3.42 -24.64
CA ALA A 102 5.54 -2.99 -23.41
C ALA A 102 4.32 -3.87 -23.08
N LEU A 103 4.54 -5.18 -22.96
CA LEU A 103 3.54 -6.20 -22.64
C LEU A 103 3.86 -6.86 -21.30
N ALA A 104 2.84 -7.46 -20.69
CA ALA A 104 3.06 -8.27 -19.49
C ALA A 104 3.92 -9.51 -19.83
N PRO A 105 4.97 -9.81 -19.05
CA PRO A 105 5.72 -11.05 -19.23
C PRO A 105 4.87 -12.27 -18.87
N SER A 106 5.41 -13.48 -19.05
CA SER A 106 4.67 -14.71 -18.73
C SER A 106 4.13 -14.70 -17.30
N VAL A 107 3.01 -15.42 -17.09
CA VAL A 107 2.35 -15.56 -15.77
C VAL A 107 3.35 -15.98 -14.69
N VAL A 108 4.28 -16.87 -15.02
CA VAL A 108 5.33 -17.35 -14.11
C VAL A 108 6.27 -16.21 -13.74
N ILE A 109 6.79 -15.46 -14.71
CA ILE A 109 7.74 -14.36 -14.45
C ILE A 109 7.05 -13.25 -13.66
N LEU A 110 5.87 -12.80 -14.08
CA LEU A 110 5.14 -11.76 -13.36
C LEU A 110 4.77 -12.22 -11.96
N GLY A 111 4.28 -13.46 -11.80
CA GLY A 111 3.97 -14.05 -10.50
C GLY A 111 5.17 -14.08 -9.57
N LEU A 112 6.36 -14.49 -10.05
CA LEU A 112 7.58 -14.49 -9.25
C LEU A 112 8.04 -13.07 -8.87
N ILE A 113 7.98 -12.11 -9.80
CA ILE A 113 8.29 -10.71 -9.51
C ILE A 113 7.33 -10.15 -8.47
N THR A 114 6.03 -10.41 -8.62
CA THR A 114 5.00 -10.01 -7.64
C THR A 114 5.28 -10.66 -6.29
N PHE A 115 5.57 -11.95 -6.23
CA PHE A 115 5.90 -12.64 -4.98
C PHE A 115 7.10 -11.99 -4.28
N ILE A 116 8.23 -11.85 -4.99
CA ILE A 116 9.45 -11.25 -4.46
C ILE A 116 9.19 -9.80 -4.04
N GLY A 117 8.47 -9.04 -4.88
CA GLY A 117 8.14 -7.64 -4.63
C GLY A 117 7.15 -7.44 -3.48
N THR A 118 6.29 -8.43 -3.17
CA THR A 118 5.45 -8.41 -1.95
C THR A 118 6.30 -8.55 -0.70
N LEU A 119 7.36 -9.36 -0.74
CA LEU A 119 8.32 -9.50 0.37
C LEU A 119 9.19 -8.25 0.50
N ASP A 120 9.78 -7.78 -0.60
CA ASP A 120 10.65 -6.61 -0.60
C ASP A 120 10.23 -5.61 -1.68
N ALA A 121 9.67 -4.47 -1.27
CA ALA A 121 9.25 -3.41 -2.20
C ALA A 121 10.41 -2.89 -3.05
N MET A 122 11.64 -2.86 -2.53
CA MET A 122 12.82 -2.45 -3.28
C MET A 122 13.12 -3.43 -4.42
N ALA A 123 12.96 -4.74 -4.18
CA ALA A 123 13.15 -5.76 -5.20
C ALA A 123 12.12 -5.63 -6.33
N GLY A 124 10.84 -5.46 -5.99
CA GLY A 124 9.78 -5.22 -6.98
C GLY A 124 10.00 -3.91 -7.76
N PHE A 125 10.47 -2.85 -7.10
CA PHE A 125 10.79 -1.58 -7.76
C PHE A 125 12.01 -1.72 -8.69
N ALA A 126 13.06 -2.43 -8.29
CA ALA A 126 14.22 -2.70 -9.12
C ALA A 126 13.84 -3.50 -10.38
N ALA A 127 12.99 -4.53 -10.24
CA ALA A 127 12.45 -5.26 -11.37
C ALA A 127 11.68 -4.35 -12.33
N PHE A 128 10.83 -3.47 -11.82
CA PHE A 128 10.10 -2.50 -12.63
C PHE A 128 11.04 -1.57 -13.43
N ILE A 129 12.05 -0.99 -12.78
CA ILE A 129 13.01 -0.09 -13.44
C ILE A 129 13.79 -0.83 -14.52
N VAL A 130 14.29 -2.04 -14.23
CA VAL A 130 15.04 -2.84 -15.20
C VAL A 130 14.17 -3.30 -16.36
N PHE A 131 12.94 -3.74 -16.08
CA PHE A 131 11.99 -4.13 -17.12
C PHE A 131 11.63 -2.95 -18.03
N GLY A 132 11.26 -1.81 -17.44
CA GLY A 132 10.91 -0.60 -18.19
C GLY A 132 12.09 -0.04 -18.99
N ALA A 133 13.30 -0.05 -18.43
CA ALA A 133 14.51 0.35 -19.14
C ALA A 133 14.81 -0.60 -20.30
N GLY A 134 14.68 -1.91 -20.10
CA GLY A 134 14.87 -2.91 -21.16
C GLY A 134 13.89 -2.73 -22.33
N VAL A 135 12.60 -2.53 -22.02
CA VAL A 135 11.58 -2.20 -23.04
C VAL A 135 11.91 -0.89 -23.76
N GLY A 136 12.35 0.14 -23.04
CA GLY A 136 12.75 1.42 -23.62
C GLY A 136 13.97 1.31 -24.56
N ILE A 137 15.00 0.57 -24.15
CA ILE A 137 16.22 0.33 -24.95
C ILE A 137 15.88 -0.45 -26.23
N MET A 138 14.95 -1.39 -26.17
CA MET A 138 14.51 -2.19 -27.33
C MET A 138 13.46 -1.47 -28.19
N GLY A 139 13.11 -0.22 -27.88
CA GLY A 139 12.16 0.58 -28.67
C GLY A 139 10.69 0.20 -28.48
N GLY A 140 10.34 -0.56 -27.45
CA GLY A 140 8.96 -0.99 -27.18
C GLY A 140 8.05 0.07 -26.56
N ILE A 141 8.56 1.27 -26.28
CA ILE A 141 7.76 2.42 -25.83
C ILE A 141 7.27 3.17 -27.06
N THR A 142 6.08 2.81 -27.55
CA THR A 142 5.51 3.37 -28.79
C THR A 142 4.44 4.42 -28.54
N GLY A 143 3.88 4.49 -27.33
CA GLY A 143 2.80 5.40 -27.00
C GLY A 143 2.46 5.48 -25.50
N ALA A 144 1.39 6.21 -25.20
CA ALA A 144 0.92 6.40 -23.83
C ALA A 144 0.41 5.10 -23.18
N ASP A 145 -0.20 4.23 -23.97
CA ASP A 145 -0.59 2.84 -23.67
C ASP A 145 0.60 2.00 -23.20
N SER A 146 1.74 2.11 -23.88
CA SER A 146 2.99 1.43 -23.45
C SER A 146 3.42 1.88 -22.06
N ILE A 147 3.41 3.20 -21.81
CA ILE A 147 3.78 3.78 -20.51
C ILE A 147 2.80 3.35 -19.41
N ARG A 148 1.48 3.38 -19.68
CA ARG A 148 0.46 2.92 -18.74
C ARG A 148 0.62 1.45 -18.40
N THR A 149 0.95 0.62 -19.39
CA THR A 149 1.19 -0.81 -19.17
C THR A 149 2.40 -1.02 -18.28
N LEU A 150 3.51 -0.33 -18.55
CA LEU A 150 4.70 -0.38 -17.69
C LEU A 150 4.38 0.07 -16.26
N LEU A 151 3.66 1.18 -16.08
CA LEU A 151 3.23 1.64 -14.76
C LEU A 151 2.36 0.60 -14.06
N GLY A 152 1.40 -0.01 -14.77
CA GLY A 152 0.54 -1.08 -14.26
C GLY A 152 1.35 -2.29 -13.77
N LEU A 153 2.32 -2.74 -14.57
CA LEU A 153 3.25 -3.81 -14.19
C LEU A 153 4.11 -3.43 -12.98
N GLY A 154 4.56 -2.17 -12.89
CA GLY A 154 5.27 -1.66 -11.73
C GLY A 154 4.43 -1.72 -10.46
N VAL A 155 3.18 -1.26 -10.53
CA VAL A 155 2.26 -1.32 -9.38
C VAL A 155 1.97 -2.78 -8.97
N ILE A 156 1.84 -3.71 -9.91
CA ILE A 156 1.70 -5.15 -9.60
C ILE A 156 2.96 -5.72 -8.94
N GLY A 157 4.14 -5.24 -9.33
CA GLY A 157 5.43 -5.68 -8.80
C GLY A 157 5.66 -5.29 -7.34
N PHE A 158 5.52 -4.01 -6.98
CA PHE A 158 5.86 -3.51 -5.63
C PHE A 158 4.70 -2.85 -4.87
N GLY A 159 3.55 -2.61 -5.51
CA GLY A 159 2.37 -2.04 -4.87
C GLY A 159 1.84 -2.84 -3.67
N PRO A 160 1.80 -4.19 -3.71
CA PRO A 160 1.30 -4.98 -2.58
C PRO A 160 2.10 -4.76 -1.30
N ALA A 161 3.43 -4.66 -1.42
CA ALA A 161 4.30 -4.35 -0.30
C ALA A 161 4.02 -2.98 0.31
N LEU A 162 3.75 -1.97 -0.53
CA LEU A 162 3.37 -0.63 -0.06
C LEU A 162 2.01 -0.63 0.65
N ILE A 163 1.03 -1.38 0.14
CA ILE A 163 -0.28 -1.56 0.78
C ILE A 163 -0.11 -2.20 2.15
N ALA A 164 0.67 -3.28 2.24
CA ALA A 164 0.96 -3.96 3.51
C ALA A 164 1.67 -3.04 4.50
N GLY A 165 2.67 -2.29 4.04
CA GLY A 165 3.38 -1.30 4.84
C GLY A 165 2.48 -0.20 5.38
N ALA A 166 1.55 0.32 4.56
CA ALA A 166 0.58 1.33 4.97
C ALA A 166 -0.45 0.82 5.99
N ALA A 167 -0.68 -0.50 6.04
CA ALA A 167 -1.57 -1.13 6.98
C ALA A 167 -0.89 -1.48 8.33
N ARG A 168 0.44 -1.36 8.45
CA ARG A 168 1.18 -1.64 9.70
C ARG A 168 0.66 -0.90 10.94
N PRO A 169 0.28 0.40 10.89
CA PRO A 169 -0.31 1.11 12.03
C PRO A 169 -1.59 0.48 12.59
N LEU A 170 -2.26 -0.39 11.83
CA LEU A 170 -3.45 -1.10 12.27
C LEU A 170 -3.09 -2.26 13.22
N ARG A 171 -1.85 -2.78 13.14
CA ARG A 171 -1.37 -3.90 13.96
C ARG A 171 -1.07 -3.42 15.38
N ARG A 172 -1.76 -3.99 16.35
CA ARG A 172 -1.66 -3.61 17.77
C ARG A 172 -0.40 -4.18 18.44
N GLY A 173 0.15 -3.40 19.39
CA GLY A 173 1.32 -3.77 20.19
C GLY A 173 1.07 -4.87 21.23
N ARG A 174 2.11 -5.25 21.96
CA ARG A 174 2.14 -6.41 22.85
C ARG A 174 1.12 -6.36 24.00
N ASP A 175 0.77 -5.20 24.54
CA ASP A 175 0.02 -5.14 25.81
C ASP A 175 -1.52 -5.25 25.67
N ASP A 176 -2.04 -5.36 24.44
CA ASP A 176 -3.48 -5.26 24.16
C ASP A 176 -4.02 -6.60 23.59
N TYR A 177 -4.04 -7.66 24.40
CA TYR A 177 -4.36 -9.00 23.89
C TYR A 177 -5.85 -9.33 23.84
N ASP A 178 -6.37 -9.46 22.63
CA ASP A 178 -7.21 -10.60 22.25
C ASP A 178 -6.61 -11.30 21.01
N LEU A 179 -6.40 -12.63 21.10
CA LEU A 179 -5.89 -13.47 20.00
C LEU A 179 -6.67 -13.28 18.70
N TRP A 180 -7.96 -12.98 18.84
CA TRP A 180 -8.85 -12.70 17.73
C TRP A 180 -8.42 -11.48 16.91
N GLU A 181 -8.00 -10.40 17.58
CA GLU A 181 -7.62 -9.15 16.90
C GLU A 181 -6.33 -9.32 16.11
N ARG A 182 -5.37 -10.08 16.65
CA ARG A 182 -4.14 -10.45 15.94
C ARG A 182 -4.40 -11.32 14.71
N LEU A 183 -5.28 -12.31 14.84
CA LEU A 183 -5.61 -13.20 13.73
C LEU A 183 -6.34 -12.45 12.62
N THR A 184 -7.19 -11.49 13.00
CA THR A 184 -7.91 -10.62 12.07
C THR A 184 -6.94 -9.74 11.26
N ASP A 185 -5.98 -9.07 11.92
CA ASP A 185 -4.98 -8.25 11.23
C ASP A 185 -4.09 -9.10 10.30
N PHE A 186 -3.76 -10.32 10.72
CA PHE A 186 -2.94 -11.26 9.96
C PHE A 186 -3.60 -11.76 8.68
N VAL A 187 -4.94 -11.80 8.63
CA VAL A 187 -5.71 -12.32 7.50
C VAL A 187 -6.26 -11.19 6.61
N ILE A 188 -6.82 -10.14 7.21
CA ILE A 188 -7.50 -9.07 6.45
C ILE A 188 -6.51 -8.28 5.58
N ILE A 189 -5.34 -7.91 6.11
CA ILE A 189 -4.37 -7.08 5.36
C ILE A 189 -3.86 -7.83 4.11
N PRO A 190 -3.40 -9.10 4.21
CA PRO A 190 -3.03 -9.87 3.02
C PRO A 190 -4.17 -10.07 2.02
N LEU A 191 -5.40 -10.29 2.48
CA LEU A 191 -6.56 -10.45 1.59
C LEU A 191 -6.84 -9.16 0.80
N ILE A 192 -6.80 -8.00 1.45
CA ILE A 192 -6.98 -6.71 0.76
C ILE A 192 -5.87 -6.50 -0.26
N GLY A 193 -4.62 -6.82 0.08
CA GLY A 193 -3.49 -6.72 -0.84
C GLY A 193 -3.63 -7.66 -2.04
N ALA A 194 -4.08 -8.90 -1.82
CA ALA A 194 -4.33 -9.87 -2.89
C ALA A 194 -5.47 -9.43 -3.82
N PHE A 195 -6.57 -8.93 -3.25
CA PHE A 195 -7.68 -8.37 -4.02
C PHE A 195 -7.25 -7.15 -4.86
N ALA A 196 -6.39 -6.30 -4.30
CA ALA A 196 -5.80 -5.19 -5.05
C ALA A 196 -4.97 -5.69 -6.23
N VAL A 197 -4.14 -6.73 -6.05
CA VAL A 197 -3.38 -7.36 -7.15
C VAL A 197 -4.30 -7.95 -8.21
N GLN A 198 -5.34 -8.68 -7.82
CA GLN A 198 -6.33 -9.24 -8.75
C GLN A 198 -6.92 -8.13 -9.63
N SER A 199 -7.33 -7.02 -9.02
CA SER A 199 -7.89 -5.86 -9.69
C SER A 199 -6.87 -5.19 -10.62
N MET A 200 -5.62 -5.06 -10.18
CA MET A 200 -4.54 -4.49 -10.99
C MET A 200 -4.26 -5.34 -12.23
N VAL A 201 -4.12 -6.66 -12.09
CA VAL A 201 -3.92 -7.57 -13.23
C VAL A 201 -5.12 -7.51 -14.17
N GLY A 202 -6.36 -7.55 -13.64
CA GLY A 202 -7.59 -7.41 -14.43
C GLY A 202 -7.65 -6.11 -15.24
N SER A 203 -7.09 -5.03 -14.70
CA SER A 203 -7.06 -3.72 -15.34
C SER A 203 -6.01 -3.57 -16.45
N LEU A 204 -5.03 -4.48 -16.54
CA LEU A 204 -3.90 -4.36 -17.49
C LEU A 204 -4.35 -4.28 -18.95
N SER A 205 -5.38 -5.04 -19.35
CA SER A 205 -5.88 -4.98 -20.72
C SER A 205 -6.38 -3.57 -21.07
N GLY A 206 -7.12 -2.94 -20.15
CA GLY A 206 -7.57 -1.56 -20.32
C GLY A 206 -6.44 -0.53 -20.37
N LEU A 207 -5.36 -0.74 -19.59
CA LEU A 207 -4.17 0.14 -19.62
C LEU A 207 -3.40 0.03 -20.95
N SER A 208 -3.27 -1.19 -21.45
CA SER A 208 -2.50 -1.49 -22.66
C SER A 208 -3.26 -1.23 -23.95
N GLY A 209 -4.59 -1.20 -23.91
CA GLY A 209 -5.42 -1.18 -25.12
C GLY A 209 -5.47 -2.52 -25.87
N TYR A 210 -4.80 -3.56 -25.34
CA TYR A 210 -4.79 -4.91 -25.91
C TYR A 210 -5.50 -5.89 -24.98
N GLN A 211 -6.04 -6.95 -25.56
CA GLN A 211 -6.60 -8.06 -24.78
C GLN A 211 -5.46 -8.98 -24.34
N LEU A 212 -5.01 -8.83 -23.10
CA LEU A 212 -3.85 -9.55 -22.57
C LEU A 212 -4.27 -10.90 -21.97
N PRO A 213 -3.68 -12.04 -22.40
CA PRO A 213 -4.00 -13.36 -21.85
C PRO A 213 -3.76 -13.46 -20.34
N ILE A 214 -2.83 -12.68 -19.80
CA ILE A 214 -2.49 -12.67 -18.38
C ILE A 214 -3.67 -12.32 -17.47
N VAL A 215 -4.67 -11.60 -17.97
CA VAL A 215 -5.89 -11.25 -17.24
C VAL A 215 -6.64 -12.50 -16.79
N GLN A 216 -6.62 -13.58 -17.59
CA GLN A 216 -7.26 -14.86 -17.24
C GLN A 216 -6.57 -15.53 -16.04
N SER A 217 -5.32 -15.16 -15.76
CA SER A 217 -4.53 -15.65 -14.62
C SER A 217 -4.52 -14.67 -13.43
N ALA A 218 -5.39 -13.64 -13.42
CA ALA A 218 -5.45 -12.66 -12.34
C ALA A 218 -5.63 -13.30 -10.96
N ASN A 219 -6.49 -14.33 -10.86
CA ASN A 219 -6.73 -15.06 -9.61
C ASN A 219 -5.48 -15.80 -9.12
N LEU A 220 -4.72 -16.39 -10.05
CA LEU A 220 -3.47 -17.08 -9.74
C LEU A 220 -2.43 -16.08 -9.22
N ILE A 221 -2.24 -14.95 -9.89
CA ILE A 221 -1.26 -13.93 -9.47
C ILE A 221 -1.68 -13.30 -8.14
N ALA A 222 -2.97 -13.09 -7.92
CA ALA A 222 -3.51 -12.64 -6.64
C ALA A 222 -3.26 -13.66 -5.51
N LEU A 223 -3.42 -14.96 -5.78
CA LEU A 223 -3.09 -16.03 -4.83
C LEU A 223 -1.59 -16.03 -4.49
N ILE A 224 -0.73 -15.87 -5.49
CA ILE A 224 0.72 -15.74 -5.26
C ILE A 224 1.02 -14.53 -4.35
N ALA A 225 0.40 -13.38 -4.63
CA ALA A 225 0.54 -12.20 -3.79
C ALA A 225 0.00 -12.42 -2.37
N LEU A 226 -1.11 -13.14 -2.21
CA LEU A 226 -1.67 -13.49 -0.91
C LEU A 226 -0.68 -14.32 -0.08
N VAL A 227 -0.10 -15.36 -0.68
CA VAL A 227 0.92 -16.20 -0.03
C VAL A 227 2.13 -15.37 0.35
N GLY A 228 2.61 -14.51 -0.56
CA GLY A 228 3.73 -13.60 -0.29
C GLY A 228 3.44 -12.62 0.84
N LEU A 229 2.24 -12.05 0.90
CA LEU A 229 1.81 -11.14 1.96
C LEU A 229 1.67 -11.84 3.32
N LEU A 230 1.10 -13.05 3.36
CA LEU A 230 1.03 -13.87 4.58
C LEU A 230 2.43 -14.21 5.11
N LEU A 231 3.32 -14.63 4.20
CA LEU A 231 4.71 -14.91 4.53
C LEU A 231 5.40 -13.64 5.06
N ARG A 232 5.24 -12.50 4.39
CA ARG A 232 5.77 -11.21 4.83
C ARG A 232 5.31 -10.85 6.24
N VAL A 233 4.01 -10.88 6.52
CA VAL A 233 3.49 -10.50 7.85
C VAL A 233 4.08 -11.43 8.91
N SER A 234 4.21 -12.73 8.61
CA SER A 234 4.88 -13.71 9.47
C SER A 234 6.34 -13.36 9.74
N LEU A 235 7.10 -13.03 8.68
CA LEU A 235 8.51 -12.65 8.76
C LEU A 235 8.70 -11.34 9.52
N GLU A 236 7.85 -10.34 9.31
CA GLU A 236 7.88 -9.07 10.04
C GLU A 236 7.63 -9.29 11.53
N GLU A 237 6.63 -10.10 11.89
CA GLU A 237 6.32 -10.44 13.28
C GLU A 237 7.45 -11.25 13.94
N PHE A 238 7.99 -12.22 13.21
CA PHE A 238 9.13 -13.00 13.67
C PHE A 238 10.36 -12.12 13.88
N ALA A 239 10.68 -11.25 12.90
CA ALA A 239 11.80 -10.33 12.95
C ALA A 239 11.70 -9.39 14.15
N ALA A 240 10.52 -8.79 14.36
CA ALA A 240 10.27 -7.89 15.47
C ALA A 240 10.47 -8.55 16.85
N ARG A 241 10.15 -9.84 16.98
CA ARG A 241 10.33 -10.60 18.23
C ARG A 241 11.75 -11.12 18.41
N ALA A 242 12.37 -11.60 17.34
CA ALA A 242 13.65 -12.30 17.41
C ALA A 242 14.86 -11.36 17.34
N PHE A 243 14.73 -10.25 16.60
CA PHE A 243 15.82 -9.31 16.26
C PHE A 243 15.54 -7.82 16.59
N PRO A 244 14.88 -7.46 17.71
CA PRO A 244 14.51 -6.08 18.00
C PRO A 244 15.73 -5.13 18.12
N GLY A 245 16.83 -5.59 18.72
CA GLY A 245 18.05 -4.79 18.86
C GLY A 245 18.67 -4.50 17.49
N ARG A 246 18.74 -5.51 16.62
CA ARG A 246 19.27 -5.33 15.27
C ARG A 246 18.39 -4.42 14.41
N ILE A 247 17.07 -4.52 14.56
CA ILE A 247 16.13 -3.62 13.87
C ILE A 247 16.39 -2.18 14.30
N ALA A 248 16.65 -1.91 15.58
CA ALA A 248 16.96 -0.56 16.05
C ALA A 248 18.24 0.03 15.42
N GLU A 249 19.23 -0.81 15.10
CA GLU A 249 20.47 -0.38 14.43
C GLU A 249 20.30 -0.12 12.92
N VAL A 250 19.51 -0.95 12.24
CA VAL A 250 19.36 -0.91 10.78
C VAL A 250 18.18 -0.04 10.35
N ALA A 251 17.21 0.18 11.23
CA ALA A 251 16.06 1.01 10.92
C ALA A 251 16.48 2.45 10.60
N PRO A 252 15.89 3.04 9.55
CA PRO A 252 16.20 4.42 9.21
C PRO A 252 15.71 5.38 10.28
N ALA A 253 16.39 6.52 10.39
CA ALA A 253 15.91 7.64 11.19
C ALA A 253 14.49 8.04 10.75
N PRO A 254 13.66 8.58 11.66
CA PRO A 254 12.31 9.03 11.34
C PRO A 254 12.31 9.94 10.11
N ILE A 255 11.54 9.57 9.09
CA ILE A 255 11.42 10.37 7.87
C ILE A 255 10.67 11.65 8.26
N SER A 256 11.26 12.81 7.95
CA SER A 256 10.64 14.09 8.31
C SER A 256 9.28 14.27 7.62
N THR A 257 8.32 14.82 8.34
CA THR A 257 7.00 15.12 7.76
C THR A 257 7.16 16.18 6.67
N PRO A 258 6.70 15.92 5.43
CA PRO A 258 6.91 16.87 4.34
C PRO A 258 6.15 18.17 4.57
N GLY A 259 6.75 19.29 4.16
CA GLY A 259 6.11 20.61 4.21
C GLY A 259 4.87 20.70 3.31
N VAL A 260 4.05 21.73 3.52
CA VAL A 260 2.80 21.97 2.77
C VAL A 260 3.05 21.99 1.26
N LEU A 261 4.08 22.72 0.79
CA LEU A 261 4.42 22.81 -0.63
C LEU A 261 4.73 21.43 -1.24
N HIS A 262 5.52 20.60 -0.57
CA HIS A 262 5.85 19.26 -1.06
C HIS A 262 4.60 18.37 -1.11
N ARG A 263 3.73 18.44 -0.09
CA ARG A 263 2.45 17.71 -0.10
C ARG A 263 1.54 18.15 -1.25
N SER A 264 1.48 19.44 -1.55
CA SER A 264 0.73 19.97 -2.70
C SER A 264 1.30 19.48 -4.03
N ILE A 265 2.62 19.52 -4.21
CA ILE A 265 3.28 19.01 -5.42
C ILE A 265 2.98 17.51 -5.60
N VAL A 266 3.10 16.72 -4.54
CA VAL A 266 2.79 15.29 -4.57
C VAL A 266 1.31 15.05 -4.91
N ALA A 267 0.40 15.85 -4.37
CA ALA A 267 -1.03 15.77 -4.70
C ALA A 267 -1.31 16.09 -6.18
N CYS A 268 -0.62 17.10 -6.73
CA CYS A 268 -0.69 17.41 -8.17
C CYS A 268 -0.17 16.24 -9.01
N ILE A 269 1.01 15.69 -8.70
CA ILE A 269 1.59 14.54 -9.43
C ILE A 269 0.64 13.34 -9.39
N ARG A 270 0.09 13.01 -8.21
CA ARG A 270 -0.88 11.91 -8.05
C ARG A 270 -2.13 12.15 -8.88
N THR A 271 -2.65 13.37 -8.91
CA THR A 271 -3.82 13.73 -9.71
C THR A 271 -3.53 13.59 -11.21
N THR A 272 -2.36 14.06 -11.67
CA THR A 272 -1.93 13.89 -13.07
C THR A 272 -1.79 12.43 -13.45
N LEU A 273 -1.16 11.61 -12.60
CA LEU A 273 -1.04 10.17 -12.83
C LEU A 273 -2.41 9.48 -12.85
N PHE A 274 -3.30 9.86 -11.94
CA PHE A 274 -4.66 9.38 -11.89
C PHE A 274 -5.40 9.70 -13.20
N VAL A 275 -5.36 10.95 -13.69
CA VAL A 275 -5.97 11.33 -14.97
C VAL A 275 -5.35 10.55 -16.13
N PHE A 276 -4.01 10.46 -16.16
CA PHE A 276 -3.28 9.76 -17.21
C PHE A 276 -3.70 8.28 -17.34
N VAL A 277 -3.91 7.62 -16.21
CA VAL A 277 -4.40 6.23 -16.14
C VAL A 277 -5.90 6.15 -16.46
N ALA A 278 -6.72 7.00 -15.85
CA ALA A 278 -8.17 6.96 -15.98
C ALA A 278 -8.65 7.23 -17.42
N ILE A 279 -7.92 8.05 -18.20
CA ILE A 279 -8.21 8.26 -19.63
C ILE A 279 -8.28 6.93 -20.40
N ALA A 280 -7.47 5.93 -20.05
CA ALA A 280 -7.48 4.65 -20.74
C ALA A 280 -8.78 3.85 -20.53
N PHE A 281 -9.46 4.05 -19.41
CA PHE A 281 -10.70 3.34 -19.09
C PHE A 281 -11.96 4.13 -19.46
N ILE A 282 -11.96 5.44 -19.20
CA ILE A 282 -13.15 6.29 -19.28
C ILE A 282 -13.19 7.11 -20.58
N GLY A 283 -12.02 7.31 -21.21
CA GLY A 283 -11.83 8.25 -22.30
C GLY A 283 -11.89 9.71 -21.84
N THR A 284 -11.62 10.64 -22.77
CA THR A 284 -11.73 12.08 -22.52
C THR A 284 -13.20 12.47 -22.46
N SER A 285 -13.70 12.73 -21.25
CA SER A 285 -15.10 13.11 -20.99
C SER A 285 -15.16 14.12 -19.84
N TRP A 286 -16.31 14.78 -19.64
CA TRP A 286 -16.46 15.69 -18.51
C TRP A 286 -16.40 14.94 -17.16
N GLN A 287 -16.86 13.68 -17.15
CA GLN A 287 -16.81 12.80 -15.98
C GLN A 287 -15.37 12.51 -15.53
N LEU A 288 -14.44 12.36 -16.46
CA LEU A 288 -13.01 12.23 -16.13
C LEU A 288 -12.51 13.44 -15.34
N TRP A 289 -12.80 14.65 -15.82
CA TRP A 289 -12.37 15.89 -15.18
C TRP A 289 -13.08 16.13 -13.84
N ALA A 290 -14.37 15.78 -13.74
CA ALA A 290 -15.10 15.82 -12.49
C ALA A 290 -14.51 14.85 -11.45
N GLY A 291 -14.22 13.61 -11.84
CA GLY A 291 -13.55 12.62 -10.98
C GLY A 291 -12.16 13.08 -10.54
N ALA A 292 -11.38 13.69 -11.44
CA ALA A 292 -10.09 14.27 -11.12
C ALA A 292 -10.19 15.42 -10.11
N ALA A 293 -11.20 16.30 -10.26
CA ALA A 293 -11.46 17.37 -9.31
C ALA A 293 -11.85 16.81 -7.93
N ILE A 294 -12.70 15.77 -7.86
CA ILE A 294 -13.06 15.09 -6.61
C ILE A 294 -11.84 14.46 -5.95
N PHE A 295 -10.99 13.77 -6.73
CA PHE A 295 -9.75 13.16 -6.25
C PHE A 295 -8.75 14.20 -5.72
N ALA A 296 -8.59 15.32 -6.42
CA ALA A 296 -7.76 16.44 -5.98
C ALA A 296 -8.32 17.10 -4.71
N ALA A 297 -9.64 17.31 -4.64
CA ALA A 297 -10.32 17.87 -3.47
C ALA A 297 -10.14 16.99 -2.23
N ALA A 298 -10.22 15.66 -2.37
CA ALA A 298 -9.99 14.73 -1.28
C ALA A 298 -8.56 14.85 -0.72
N GLN A 299 -7.55 15.00 -1.59
CA GLN A 299 -6.17 15.23 -1.16
C GLN A 299 -5.96 16.62 -0.54
N ALA A 300 -6.65 17.64 -1.05
CA ALA A 300 -6.61 18.98 -0.48
C ALA A 300 -7.16 19.02 0.96
N CYS A 301 -8.16 18.17 1.27
CA CYS A 301 -8.68 18.02 2.63
C CYS A 301 -7.56 17.68 3.63
N ASP A 302 -6.65 16.75 3.29
CA ASP A 302 -5.52 16.37 4.16
C ASP A 302 -4.51 17.50 4.35
N ILE A 303 -4.33 18.36 3.34
CA ILE A 303 -3.40 19.49 3.39
C ILE A 303 -3.98 20.62 4.26
N ILE A 304 -5.26 20.93 4.07
CA ILE A 304 -5.98 22.02 4.75
C ILE A 304 -6.37 21.59 6.17
N ALA A 305 -6.45 20.29 6.45
CA ALA A 305 -6.75 19.75 7.77
C ALA A 305 -5.89 20.33 8.89
N LYS A 306 -4.70 20.89 8.63
CA LYS A 306 -3.91 21.58 9.68
C LYS A 306 -4.60 22.85 10.21
N TYR A 307 -5.37 23.54 9.37
CA TYR A 307 -5.92 24.87 9.64
C TYR A 307 -7.38 24.87 10.10
N THR A 308 -8.06 23.73 10.03
CA THR A 308 -9.47 23.58 10.42
C THR A 308 -9.65 23.47 11.93
N PRO A 309 -10.81 23.81 12.51
CA PRO A 309 -11.10 23.51 13.91
C PRO A 309 -11.26 21.99 14.12
N ASN A 310 -10.93 21.50 15.32
CA ASN A 310 -11.19 20.11 15.71
C ASN A 310 -12.60 19.98 16.32
N SER A 311 -13.34 18.94 15.95
CA SER A 311 -14.66 18.63 16.50
C SER A 311 -14.65 17.24 17.15
N PRO A 312 -14.76 17.16 18.49
CA PRO A 312 -14.81 15.89 19.20
C PRO A 312 -15.99 14.99 18.78
N ARG A 313 -17.13 15.56 18.40
CA ARG A 313 -18.28 14.78 17.93
C ARG A 313 -17.97 14.09 16.60
N LEU A 314 -17.33 14.80 15.67
CA LEU A 314 -16.91 14.24 14.39
C LEU A 314 -15.78 13.23 14.54
N PHE A 315 -14.92 13.38 15.55
CA PHE A 315 -13.90 12.39 15.89
C PHE A 315 -14.49 11.00 16.16
N HIS A 316 -15.63 10.93 16.87
CA HIS A 316 -16.32 9.65 17.10
C HIS A 316 -17.09 9.16 15.87
N ALA A 317 -17.78 10.05 15.15
CA ALA A 317 -18.61 9.65 14.01
C ALA A 317 -17.81 9.18 12.79
N THR A 318 -16.64 9.78 12.54
CA THR A 318 -15.86 9.52 11.32
C THR A 318 -15.13 8.18 11.46
N PRO A 319 -15.31 7.20 10.56
CA PRO A 319 -14.58 5.94 10.63
C PRO A 319 -13.11 6.10 10.21
N VAL A 320 -12.20 5.33 10.81
CA VAL A 320 -10.75 5.30 10.48
C VAL A 320 -10.27 3.86 10.47
N GLY A 321 -9.21 3.57 9.71
CA GLY A 321 -8.65 2.22 9.58
C GLY A 321 -9.62 1.25 8.89
N ILE A 322 -9.71 0.03 9.40
CA ILE A 322 -10.58 -1.03 8.85
C ILE A 322 -12.04 -0.54 8.71
N PRO A 323 -12.72 0.01 9.75
CA PRO A 323 -14.07 0.57 9.64
C PRO A 323 -14.29 1.53 8.48
N LYS A 324 -13.29 2.35 8.13
CA LYS A 324 -13.39 3.28 7.00
C LYS A 324 -13.55 2.52 5.68
N LEU A 325 -12.78 1.45 5.51
CA LEU A 325 -12.84 0.60 4.32
C LEU A 325 -14.20 -0.08 4.20
N VAL A 326 -14.75 -0.57 5.32
CA VAL A 326 -16.09 -1.19 5.38
C VAL A 326 -17.16 -0.23 4.89
N VAL A 327 -17.17 0.98 5.44
CA VAL A 327 -18.16 2.00 5.12
C VAL A 327 -18.06 2.38 3.65
N ILE A 328 -16.84 2.57 3.13
CA ILE A 328 -16.64 2.82 1.71
C ILE A 328 -17.19 1.67 0.87
N LEU A 329 -16.86 0.42 1.20
CA LEU A 329 -17.29 -0.74 0.43
C LEU A 329 -18.82 -0.90 0.41
N LEU A 330 -19.49 -0.77 1.56
CA LEU A 330 -20.95 -0.89 1.65
C LEU A 330 -21.66 0.24 0.91
N VAL A 331 -21.19 1.48 1.08
CA VAL A 331 -21.75 2.65 0.38
C VAL A 331 -21.51 2.53 -1.13
N SER A 332 -20.31 2.11 -1.54
CA SER A 332 -19.99 1.87 -2.95
C SER A 332 -20.85 0.75 -3.54
N LEU A 333 -21.09 -0.34 -2.80
CA LEU A 333 -21.99 -1.40 -3.24
C LEU A 333 -23.41 -0.86 -3.44
N GLY A 334 -23.95 -0.13 -2.45
CA GLY A 334 -25.26 0.49 -2.53
C GLY A 334 -25.38 1.45 -3.72
N ILE A 335 -24.39 2.32 -3.91
CA ILE A 335 -24.32 3.24 -5.05
C ILE A 335 -24.27 2.46 -6.37
N THR A 336 -23.41 1.44 -6.49
CA THR A 336 -23.32 0.63 -7.71
C THR A 336 -24.65 -0.03 -8.02
N THR A 337 -25.31 -0.64 -7.03
CA THR A 337 -26.64 -1.24 -7.22
C THR A 337 -27.69 -0.21 -7.65
N ALA A 338 -27.71 0.97 -7.03
CA ALA A 338 -28.64 2.04 -7.39
C ALA A 338 -28.40 2.54 -8.83
N ILE A 339 -27.14 2.75 -9.23
CA ILE A 339 -26.81 3.18 -10.59
C ILE A 339 -27.19 2.09 -11.60
N SER A 340 -26.93 0.82 -11.31
CA SER A 340 -27.30 -0.29 -12.19
C SER A 340 -28.81 -0.44 -12.39
N LEU A 341 -29.62 0.01 -11.42
CA LEU A 341 -31.09 0.05 -11.55
C LEU A 341 -31.57 1.25 -12.38
N LEU A 342 -30.81 2.35 -12.41
CA LEU A 342 -31.20 3.61 -13.06
C LEU A 342 -30.62 3.76 -14.48
N ILE A 343 -29.45 3.20 -14.74
CA ILE A 343 -28.71 3.34 -15.99
C ILE A 343 -28.53 1.94 -16.58
N THR A 344 -29.11 1.73 -17.76
CA THR A 344 -28.91 0.50 -18.53
C THR A 344 -27.46 0.44 -19.07
N SER A 345 -26.93 -0.76 -19.19
CA SER A 345 -25.55 -1.07 -19.62
C SER A 345 -25.02 -0.20 -20.77
N GLY A 346 -23.78 0.28 -20.66
CA GLY A 346 -23.10 1.05 -21.70
C GLY A 346 -21.97 1.93 -21.16
N PRO A 347 -21.34 2.77 -22.01
CA PRO A 347 -20.27 3.69 -21.61
C PRO A 347 -20.69 4.68 -20.51
N ASP A 348 -21.97 5.07 -20.49
CA ASP A 348 -22.49 6.02 -19.51
C ASP A 348 -22.61 5.43 -18.11
N LEU A 349 -22.85 4.13 -17.99
CA LEU A 349 -22.80 3.42 -16.70
C LEU A 349 -21.39 3.52 -16.12
N ALA A 350 -20.36 3.15 -16.88
CA ALA A 350 -18.97 3.20 -16.43
C ALA A 350 -18.51 4.63 -16.06
N ARG A 351 -18.85 5.61 -16.90
CA ARG A 351 -18.53 7.04 -16.66
C ARG A 351 -19.23 7.60 -15.43
N THR A 352 -20.50 7.26 -15.22
CA THR A 352 -21.27 7.74 -14.07
C THR A 352 -20.81 7.06 -12.79
N SER A 353 -20.62 5.73 -12.80
CA SER A 353 -20.06 4.99 -11.68
C SER A 353 -18.69 5.53 -11.28
N PHE A 354 -17.82 5.87 -12.25
CA PHE A 354 -16.51 6.45 -11.98
C PHE A 354 -16.57 7.70 -11.10
N VAL A 355 -17.48 8.64 -11.39
CA VAL A 355 -17.61 9.90 -10.62
C VAL A 355 -18.30 9.66 -9.29
N VAL A 356 -19.44 8.98 -9.31
CA VAL A 356 -20.29 8.83 -8.13
C VAL A 356 -19.61 7.97 -7.06
N LEU A 357 -18.86 6.93 -7.46
CA LEU A 357 -18.12 6.09 -6.51
C LEU A 357 -16.94 6.79 -5.83
N MET A 358 -16.50 7.95 -6.32
CA MET A 358 -15.47 8.76 -5.65
C MET A 358 -16.02 9.65 -4.54
N LEU A 359 -17.32 9.98 -4.58
CA LEU A 359 -17.96 10.86 -3.61
C LEU A 359 -17.89 10.36 -2.16
N PRO A 360 -18.09 9.06 -1.85
CA PRO A 360 -17.94 8.55 -0.49
C PRO A 360 -16.53 8.80 0.08
N GLY A 361 -15.50 8.63 -0.76
CA GLY A 361 -14.11 8.89 -0.38
C GLY A 361 -13.87 10.36 -0.04
N LEU A 362 -14.38 11.27 -0.87
CA LEU A 362 -14.31 12.71 -0.63
C LEU A 362 -15.08 13.11 0.64
N ALA A 363 -16.28 12.58 0.84
CA ALA A 363 -17.09 12.86 2.02
C ALA A 363 -16.34 12.46 3.31
N LEU A 364 -15.71 11.29 3.32
CA LEU A 364 -14.91 10.83 4.47
C LEU A 364 -13.62 11.64 4.65
N ALA A 365 -12.97 12.09 3.57
CA ALA A 365 -11.83 12.99 3.66
C ALA A 365 -12.25 14.35 4.25
N ALA A 366 -13.39 14.87 3.81
CA ALA A 366 -13.95 16.12 4.30
C ALA A 366 -14.36 16.03 5.77
N LEU A 367 -15.00 14.94 6.21
CA LEU A 367 -15.28 14.70 7.63
C LEU A 367 -13.98 14.54 8.44
N GLY A 368 -13.00 13.83 7.86
CA GLY A 368 -11.69 13.59 8.45
C GLY A 368 -10.93 14.87 8.78
N MET A 369 -11.07 15.93 7.98
CA MET A 369 -10.37 17.20 8.20
C MET A 369 -10.75 17.87 9.53
N PHE A 370 -11.92 17.57 10.09
CA PHE A 370 -12.41 18.11 11.38
C PHE A 370 -12.32 17.08 12.52
N ALA A 371 -12.06 15.82 12.21
CA ALA A 371 -12.10 14.68 13.14
C ALA A 371 -10.69 14.29 13.62
N LYS A 372 -9.93 15.28 14.12
CA LYS A 372 -8.48 15.13 14.34
C LYS A 372 -8.15 14.50 15.67
N GLU A 373 -8.66 15.03 16.78
CA GLU A 373 -8.25 14.65 18.12
C GLU A 373 -9.46 14.33 19.01
N PRO A 374 -9.35 13.31 19.90
CA PRO A 374 -10.35 13.06 20.92
C PRO A 374 -10.34 14.15 22.00
N ARG A 375 -11.36 14.15 22.87
CA ARG A 375 -11.24 14.79 24.19
C ARG A 375 -10.22 14.03 25.04
N GLU A 376 -9.56 14.70 25.98
CA GLU A 376 -8.57 14.08 26.87
C GLU A 376 -9.13 12.78 27.48
N GLY A 377 -8.40 11.67 27.31
CA GLY A 377 -8.77 10.35 27.84
C GLY A 377 -9.85 9.58 27.06
N ASP A 378 -10.40 10.11 25.97
CA ASP A 378 -11.43 9.42 25.19
C ASP A 378 -10.83 8.68 23.97
N THR A 379 -11.47 7.57 23.61
CA THR A 379 -11.13 6.75 22.44
C THR A 379 -12.33 6.63 21.52
N ARG A 380 -12.10 6.23 20.27
CA ARG A 380 -13.19 6.06 19.30
C ARG A 380 -14.19 5.01 19.82
N TRP A 381 -15.47 5.20 19.53
CA TRP A 381 -16.54 4.38 20.13
C TRP A 381 -16.37 2.88 19.86
N TYR A 382 -15.88 2.52 18.67
CA TYR A 382 -15.62 1.13 18.26
C TYR A 382 -14.33 0.53 18.84
N LEU A 383 -13.47 1.35 19.48
CA LEU A 383 -12.30 0.89 20.23
C LEU A 383 -12.63 0.69 21.72
N ARG A 384 -13.83 1.06 22.16
CA ARG A 384 -14.24 0.90 23.57
C ARG A 384 -14.40 -0.59 23.89
N PRO A 385 -14.03 -1.04 25.11
CA PRO A 385 -14.14 -2.44 25.51
C PRO A 385 -15.54 -3.04 25.31
N SER A 386 -16.60 -2.23 25.49
CA SER A 386 -17.99 -2.64 25.33
C SER A 386 -18.42 -2.92 23.89
N MET A 387 -17.75 -2.33 22.88
CA MET A 387 -18.08 -2.47 21.46
C MET A 387 -17.24 -3.53 20.75
N ARG A 388 -16.37 -4.22 21.49
CA ARG A 388 -15.40 -5.18 20.95
C ARG A 388 -16.08 -6.33 20.22
N VAL A 389 -17.18 -6.88 20.75
CA VAL A 389 -17.93 -7.97 20.12
C VAL A 389 -18.51 -7.57 18.75
N TRP A 390 -19.10 -6.39 18.66
CA TRP A 390 -19.66 -5.86 17.40
C TRP A 390 -18.59 -5.62 16.35
N TYR A 391 -17.42 -5.12 16.76
CA TYR A 391 -16.28 -4.97 15.87
C TYR A 391 -15.83 -6.32 15.28
N ARG A 392 -15.84 -7.40 16.07
CA ARG A 392 -15.47 -8.75 15.61
C ARG A 392 -16.46 -9.34 14.64
N ILE A 393 -17.74 -9.23 14.94
CA ILE A 393 -18.81 -9.69 14.06
C ILE A 393 -18.75 -8.93 12.73
N GLY A 394 -18.56 -7.61 12.78
CA GLY A 394 -18.39 -6.79 11.58
C GLY A 394 -17.20 -7.22 10.72
N GLY A 395 -16.05 -7.46 11.34
CA GLY A 395 -14.86 -7.97 10.64
C GLY A 395 -15.06 -9.34 9.99
N ALA A 396 -15.72 -10.27 10.70
CA ALA A 396 -16.04 -11.59 10.16
C ALA A 396 -17.03 -11.53 8.98
N VAL A 397 -18.08 -10.72 9.11
CA VAL A 397 -19.06 -10.50 8.03
C VAL A 397 -18.39 -9.93 6.79
N LEU A 398 -17.47 -8.98 6.92
CA LEU A 398 -16.69 -8.48 5.79
C LEU A 398 -15.84 -9.54 5.12
N LEU A 399 -15.18 -10.38 5.90
CA LEU A 399 -14.35 -11.45 5.37
C LEU A 399 -15.20 -12.44 4.58
N VAL A 400 -16.36 -12.82 5.12
CA VAL A 400 -17.34 -13.69 4.42
C VAL A 400 -17.86 -13.01 3.16
N SER A 401 -18.26 -11.74 3.23
CA SER A 401 -18.75 -10.98 2.08
C SER A 401 -17.67 -10.83 1.00
N ALA A 402 -16.42 -10.57 1.38
CA ALA A 402 -15.30 -10.47 0.44
C ALA A 402 -15.02 -11.81 -0.25
N ILE A 403 -15.04 -12.91 0.49
CA ILE A 403 -14.89 -14.27 -0.08
C ILE A 403 -16.07 -14.62 -0.99
N TYR A 404 -17.29 -14.22 -0.61
CA TYR A 404 -18.47 -14.44 -1.42
C TYR A 404 -18.38 -13.66 -2.73
N MET A 405 -17.97 -12.38 -2.69
CA MET A 405 -17.84 -11.57 -3.89
C MET A 405 -16.78 -12.08 -4.87
N THR A 406 -15.69 -12.70 -4.39
CA THR A 406 -14.66 -13.27 -5.27
C THR A 406 -15.04 -14.61 -5.90
N GLN A 407 -16.03 -15.31 -5.37
CA GLN A 407 -16.55 -16.57 -5.93
C GLN A 407 -17.55 -16.33 -7.08
N PHE A 408 -18.10 -15.12 -7.20
CA PHE A 408 -19.17 -14.78 -8.16
C PHE A 408 -18.78 -13.71 -9.21
N SER A 409 -17.49 -13.35 -9.31
CA SER A 409 -16.97 -12.39 -10.30
C SER A 409 -16.21 -13.03 -11.43
#